data_AF-A0A850J4L4-F1
#
_entry.id   AF-A0A850J4L4-F1
#
_cell.length_a   1.000
_cell.length_b   1.000
_cell.length_c   1.000
_cell.angle_alpha   90.00
_cell.angle_beta   90.00
_cell.angle_gamma   90.00
#
_symmetry.space_group_name_H-M   'P 1'
#
loop_
_entity.id
_entity.type
_entity.pdbx_description
1 polymer ?
#
loop_
_entity_poly.entity_id
_entity_poly.type
_entity_poly.pdbx_seq_one_letter_code
_entity_poly.pdbx_strand_id
1 'polypeptide(L)'
;MPQHRLRPGYVPAALVLALATAAACGPAEDAATTSKTASAPATRSPGAATAAAPNGVEKLDPTAILARARKATASARSLRIRGTIEDGKDKIALDFRYSGRTKATGWFRQGNERVEMTRIGKEIYLKGNNAFWKAIGGKGAVQLFSGKHLKTTTTAADFKDMAAFTDRTAIFNEAVKAGGPWDKAGTGTVAGTPALRLNGAPGEEIRVATHGAPYVLRLDAGPGNRIEYLAYGKPVDVRRPPAGTVVDGDAFN
;
A
#
# COMPACT_ATOMS: atom_id res chain seq x y z
N MET A 1 42.37 19.54 -7.72
CA MET A 1 42.59 20.27 -8.99
C MET A 1 44.05 20.68 -9.04
N PRO A 2 44.75 20.74 -10.18
CA PRO A 2 44.49 20.21 -11.54
C PRO A 2 45.68 19.26 -11.96
N GLN A 3 45.84 18.65 -13.14
CA GLN A 3 45.48 18.95 -14.52
C GLN A 3 45.19 17.68 -15.34
N HIS A 4 44.31 17.88 -16.33
CA HIS A 4 44.03 17.05 -17.49
C HIS A 4 45.29 16.54 -18.24
N ARG A 5 45.19 15.41 -18.97
CA ARG A 5 44.95 15.40 -20.44
C ARG A 5 44.71 13.96 -20.96
N LEU A 6 43.60 13.82 -21.69
CA LEU A 6 43.28 12.72 -22.60
C LEU A 6 44.25 12.70 -23.78
N ARG A 7 44.64 11.51 -24.27
CA ARG A 7 44.72 11.23 -25.71
C ARG A 7 44.42 9.75 -26.02
N PRO A 8 43.85 9.46 -27.22
CA PRO A 8 43.29 8.18 -27.61
C PRO A 8 44.22 7.39 -28.54
N GLY A 9 43.89 6.12 -28.78
CA GLY A 9 44.37 5.38 -29.94
C GLY A 9 44.32 3.88 -29.71
N TYR A 10 43.41 3.18 -30.41
CA TYR A 10 43.74 2.15 -31.41
C TYR A 10 42.46 1.41 -31.85
N VAL A 11 42.19 1.51 -33.15
CA VAL A 11 41.30 0.67 -33.98
C VAL A 11 42.23 0.19 -35.11
N PRO A 12 42.29 -1.11 -35.47
CA PRO A 12 41.38 -1.72 -36.46
C PRO A 12 41.13 -3.22 -36.14
N ALA A 13 40.40 -4.08 -36.87
CA ALA A 13 39.79 -4.13 -38.20
C ALA A 13 38.64 -5.17 -38.10
N ALA A 14 37.46 -4.91 -38.67
CA ALA A 14 36.97 -5.46 -39.95
C ALA A 14 36.77 -6.99 -40.01
N LEU A 15 35.50 -7.42 -40.13
CA LEU A 15 35.11 -8.52 -41.00
C LEU A 15 33.69 -8.28 -41.55
N VAL A 16 33.59 -8.15 -42.87
CA VAL A 16 32.36 -8.07 -43.68
C VAL A 16 32.45 -9.17 -44.74
N LEU A 17 31.36 -9.89 -45.01
CA LEU A 17 31.09 -10.61 -46.27
C LEU A 17 29.56 -10.93 -46.32
N ALA A 18 28.74 -10.16 -47.06
CA ALA A 18 28.25 -10.34 -48.46
C ALA A 18 27.35 -11.58 -48.67
N LEU A 19 26.01 -11.46 -48.79
CA LEU A 19 25.14 -11.15 -49.95
C LEU A 19 25.13 -12.20 -51.09
N ALA A 20 23.94 -12.72 -51.40
CA ALA A 20 23.61 -13.31 -52.69
C ALA A 20 22.18 -12.92 -53.11
N THR A 21 22.07 -12.30 -54.28
CA THR A 21 20.85 -11.92 -55.01
C THR A 21 20.63 -12.88 -56.17
N ALA A 22 19.37 -13.15 -56.54
CA ALA A 22 19.04 -13.64 -57.88
C ALA A 22 17.80 -12.90 -58.40
N ALA A 23 17.96 -12.31 -59.59
CA ALA A 23 16.92 -11.71 -60.41
C ALA A 23 16.57 -12.66 -61.57
N ALA A 24 15.30 -12.71 -61.95
CA ALA A 24 14.85 -13.22 -63.26
C ALA A 24 13.56 -12.48 -63.68
N CYS A 25 13.44 -12.17 -64.97
CA CYS A 25 12.55 -11.16 -65.57
C CYS A 25 11.61 -11.80 -66.63
N GLY A 26 10.30 -11.44 -66.58
CA GLY A 26 9.30 -11.33 -67.68
C GLY A 26 8.77 -12.56 -68.44
N PRO A 27 7.63 -12.47 -69.20
CA PRO A 27 6.80 -11.28 -69.52
C PRO A 27 5.22 -11.42 -69.46
N ALA A 28 4.58 -10.24 -69.40
CA ALA A 28 3.29 -9.73 -69.95
C ALA A 28 1.96 -10.55 -69.99
N GLU A 29 0.86 -10.01 -69.44
CA GLU A 29 -0.26 -9.30 -70.13
C GLU A 29 -1.47 -9.06 -69.18
N ASP A 30 -2.29 -8.05 -69.54
CA ASP A 30 -3.32 -7.34 -68.79
C ASP A 30 -4.45 -8.15 -68.11
N ALA A 31 -4.86 -7.70 -66.91
CA ALA A 31 -6.27 -7.54 -66.55
C ALA A 31 -6.44 -6.73 -65.24
N ALA A 32 -7.11 -5.59 -65.36
CA ALA A 32 -7.56 -4.76 -64.25
C ALA A 32 -8.57 -5.50 -63.36
N THR A 33 -8.39 -5.53 -62.04
CA THR A 33 -9.50 -5.54 -61.07
C THR A 33 -9.04 -4.99 -59.72
N THR A 34 -9.84 -4.06 -59.19
CA THR A 34 -9.79 -3.34 -57.91
C THR A 34 -9.37 -4.16 -56.68
N SER A 35 -8.26 -3.80 -56.05
CA SER A 35 -7.85 -4.30 -54.73
C SER A 35 -8.33 -3.35 -53.62
N LYS A 36 -9.32 -3.80 -52.84
CA LYS A 36 -9.72 -3.21 -51.55
C LYS A 36 -8.50 -3.11 -50.63
N THR A 37 -8.13 -1.88 -50.26
CA THR A 37 -7.19 -1.63 -49.17
C THR A 37 -7.78 -2.12 -47.85
N ALA A 38 -7.29 -3.25 -47.35
CA ALA A 38 -7.57 -3.70 -45.99
C ALA A 38 -6.83 -2.78 -45.01
N SER A 39 -7.56 -1.91 -44.32
CA SER A 39 -7.02 -1.12 -43.21
C SER A 39 -6.56 -2.06 -42.09
N ALA A 40 -5.26 -2.08 -41.83
CA ALA A 40 -4.71 -2.71 -40.64
C ALA A 40 -5.32 -2.06 -39.38
N PRO A 41 -5.74 -2.84 -38.36
CA PRO A 41 -6.26 -2.26 -37.14
C PRO A 41 -5.11 -1.57 -36.39
N ALA A 42 -5.27 -0.26 -36.18
CA ALA A 42 -4.36 0.54 -35.38
C ALA A 42 -4.27 -0.03 -33.95
N THR A 43 -3.08 -0.48 -33.59
CA THR A 43 -2.70 -0.85 -32.22
C THR A 43 -2.92 0.37 -31.32
N ARG A 44 -3.98 0.35 -30.51
CA ARG A 44 -4.19 1.40 -29.50
C ARG A 44 -3.08 1.29 -28.47
N SER A 45 -2.19 2.28 -28.44
CA SER A 45 -1.26 2.49 -27.32
C SER A 45 -2.05 2.48 -25.99
N PRO A 46 -1.49 1.93 -24.90
CA PRO A 46 -2.11 2.02 -23.60
C PRO A 46 -2.29 3.50 -23.27
N GLY A 47 -3.54 3.94 -23.10
CA GLY A 47 -3.85 5.33 -22.78
C GLY A 47 -3.08 5.75 -21.53
N ALA A 48 -2.34 6.85 -21.63
CA ALA A 48 -1.77 7.53 -20.49
C ALA A 48 -2.88 7.72 -19.45
N ALA A 49 -2.66 7.20 -18.24
CA ALA A 49 -3.62 7.35 -17.16
C ALA A 49 -3.91 8.84 -16.98
N THR A 50 -5.13 9.26 -17.31
CA THR A 50 -5.54 10.66 -17.21
C THR A 50 -5.37 11.07 -15.75
N ALA A 51 -4.58 12.12 -15.50
CA ALA A 51 -4.38 12.62 -14.16
C ALA A 51 -5.75 12.94 -13.53
N ALA A 52 -5.96 12.51 -12.28
CA ALA A 52 -7.20 12.80 -11.57
C ALA A 52 -7.38 14.33 -11.46
N ALA A 53 -8.61 14.83 -11.55
CA ALA A 53 -8.88 16.26 -11.45
C ALA A 53 -8.62 16.81 -10.04
N PRO A 54 -8.27 18.10 -9.88
CA PRO A 54 -8.18 18.75 -8.57
C PRO A 54 -9.49 18.62 -7.80
N ASN A 55 -9.42 18.45 -6.48
CA ASN A 55 -10.58 18.16 -5.64
C ASN A 55 -11.02 19.31 -4.74
N GLY A 56 -10.28 20.43 -4.77
CA GLY A 56 -10.61 21.67 -4.08
C GLY A 56 -10.42 21.65 -2.58
N VAL A 57 -9.80 20.59 -2.02
CA VAL A 57 -9.61 20.47 -0.56
C VAL A 57 -8.74 21.60 -0.01
N GLU A 58 -7.84 22.16 -0.81
CA GLU A 58 -6.93 23.24 -0.40
C GLU A 58 -7.66 24.56 -0.09
N LYS A 59 -8.91 24.72 -0.55
CA LYS A 59 -9.74 25.91 -0.31
C LYS A 59 -10.46 25.89 1.03
N LEU A 60 -10.51 24.73 1.70
CA LEU A 60 -11.21 24.55 2.97
C LEU A 60 -10.33 24.94 4.16
N ASP A 61 -10.90 25.23 5.32
CA ASP A 61 -10.13 25.36 6.56
C ASP A 61 -9.51 24.01 6.99
N PRO A 62 -8.46 23.99 7.83
CA PRO A 62 -7.78 22.76 8.23
C PRO A 62 -8.68 21.69 8.85
N THR A 63 -9.67 22.09 9.66
CA THR A 63 -10.61 21.17 10.31
C THR A 63 -11.48 20.48 9.26
N ALA A 64 -12.01 21.24 8.30
CA ALA A 64 -12.78 20.71 7.19
C ALA A 64 -11.94 19.82 6.25
N ILE A 65 -10.66 20.15 6.03
CA ILE A 65 -9.73 19.30 5.28
C ILE A 65 -9.60 17.94 5.95
N LEU A 66 -9.28 17.93 7.25
CA LEU A 66 -9.07 16.71 8.01
C LEU A 66 -10.33 15.84 8.06
N ALA A 67 -11.49 16.46 8.29
CA ALA A 67 -12.78 15.76 8.31
C ALA A 67 -13.09 15.12 6.95
N ARG A 68 -12.90 15.85 5.85
CA ARG A 68 -13.13 15.33 4.50
C ARG A 68 -12.15 14.21 4.15
N ALA A 69 -10.88 14.35 4.55
CA ALA A 69 -9.87 13.34 4.32
C ALA A 69 -10.13 12.05 5.09
N ARG A 70 -10.47 12.16 6.38
CA ARG A 70 -10.89 11.04 7.22
C ARG A 70 -12.07 10.30 6.61
N LYS A 71 -13.11 11.03 6.20
CA LYS A 71 -14.30 10.45 5.57
C LYS A 71 -13.95 9.71 4.26
N ALA A 72 -13.12 10.30 3.41
CA ALA A 72 -12.69 9.69 2.15
C ALA A 72 -11.91 8.40 2.40
N THR A 73 -10.89 8.43 3.26
CA THR A 73 -10.07 7.27 3.62
C THR A 73 -10.92 6.14 4.23
N ALA A 74 -11.82 6.47 5.16
CA ALA A 74 -12.73 5.50 5.78
C ALA A 74 -13.71 4.86 4.78
N SER A 75 -14.04 5.57 3.70
CA SER A 75 -14.98 5.13 2.67
C SER A 75 -14.31 4.45 1.48
N ALA A 76 -12.99 4.43 1.42
CA ALA A 76 -12.26 3.78 0.33
C ALA A 76 -12.62 2.29 0.24
N ARG A 77 -12.84 1.79 -0.98
CA ARG A 77 -13.15 0.37 -1.23
C ARG A 77 -12.09 -0.56 -0.64
N SER A 78 -10.83 -0.18 -0.76
CA SER A 78 -9.68 -0.89 -0.22
C SER A 78 -8.51 0.07 -0.07
N LEU A 79 -7.57 -0.29 0.81
CA LEU A 79 -6.30 0.44 1.02
C LEU A 79 -5.31 -0.47 1.76
N ARG A 80 -4.04 -0.07 1.79
CA ARG A 80 -2.99 -0.65 2.64
C ARG A 80 -2.50 0.40 3.62
N ILE A 81 -2.42 0.05 4.90
CA ILE A 81 -1.76 0.86 5.92
C ILE A 81 -0.45 0.17 6.26
N ARG A 82 0.66 0.88 6.14
CA ARG A 82 1.97 0.39 6.55
C ARG A 82 2.65 1.45 7.39
N GLY A 83 3.31 1.07 8.46
CA GLY A 83 3.96 2.07 9.27
C GLY A 83 4.74 1.51 10.43
N THR A 84 5.17 2.44 11.24
CA THR A 84 5.79 2.16 12.52
C THR A 84 5.32 3.19 13.53
N ILE A 85 4.99 2.70 14.72
CA ILE A 85 4.45 3.46 15.84
C ILE A 85 5.27 3.09 17.08
N GLU A 86 5.59 4.07 17.90
CA GLU A 86 6.22 3.89 19.19
C GLU A 86 5.15 3.63 20.25
N ASP A 87 5.42 2.65 21.10
CA ASP A 87 4.59 2.29 22.25
C ASP A 87 5.50 2.26 23.48
N GLY A 88 5.50 3.37 24.23
CA GLY A 88 6.46 3.60 25.31
C GLY A 88 7.92 3.59 24.80
N LYS A 89 8.67 2.54 25.13
CA LYS A 89 10.07 2.35 24.67
C LYS A 89 10.16 1.42 23.45
N ASP A 90 9.06 0.76 23.12
CA ASP A 90 9.02 -0.23 22.06
C ASP A 90 8.56 0.38 20.74
N LYS A 91 8.87 -0.34 19.66
CA LYS A 91 8.54 0.06 18.31
C LYS A 91 7.73 -1.03 17.62
N ILE A 92 6.51 -0.68 17.26
CA ILE A 92 5.55 -1.55 16.59
C ILE A 92 5.56 -1.26 15.10
N ALA A 93 6.05 -2.21 14.30
CA ALA A 93 5.92 -2.17 12.84
C ALA A 93 4.63 -2.87 12.42
N LEU A 94 3.91 -2.31 11.45
CA LEU A 94 2.65 -2.87 10.97
C LEU A 94 2.51 -2.78 9.45
N ASP A 95 1.76 -3.72 8.88
CA ASP A 95 1.42 -3.74 7.46
C ASP A 95 0.11 -4.50 7.22
N PHE A 96 -0.96 -3.75 6.98
CA PHE A 96 -2.32 -4.26 6.82
C PHE A 96 -2.92 -3.83 5.50
N ARG A 97 -3.64 -4.74 4.84
CA ARG A 97 -4.51 -4.46 3.70
C ARG A 97 -5.95 -4.60 4.13
N TYR A 98 -6.81 -3.71 3.63
CA TYR A 98 -8.22 -3.64 3.98
C TYR A 98 -9.08 -3.78 2.73
N SER A 99 -10.18 -4.52 2.86
CA SER A 99 -11.20 -4.71 1.81
C SER A 99 -12.58 -4.41 2.41
N GLY A 100 -13.16 -3.28 2.04
CA GLY A 100 -14.34 -2.74 2.71
C GLY A 100 -14.13 -2.53 4.22
N ARG A 101 -15.20 -2.24 4.95
CA ARG A 101 -15.08 -1.84 6.36
C ARG A 101 -14.79 -2.97 7.33
N THR A 102 -15.00 -4.22 6.93
CA THR A 102 -15.05 -5.37 7.84
C THR A 102 -14.12 -6.52 7.43
N LYS A 103 -13.25 -6.32 6.42
CA LYS A 103 -12.23 -7.31 6.07
C LYS A 103 -10.85 -6.68 6.07
N ALA A 104 -9.90 -7.33 6.70
CA ALA A 104 -8.50 -6.92 6.73
C ALA A 104 -7.59 -8.14 6.84
N THR A 105 -6.38 -8.04 6.29
CA THR A 105 -5.32 -9.04 6.49
C THR A 105 -3.99 -8.33 6.59
N GLY A 106 -3.12 -8.79 7.48
CA GLY A 106 -1.85 -8.11 7.72
C GLY A 106 -1.10 -8.70 8.89
N TRP A 107 -0.18 -7.91 9.40
CA TRP A 107 0.62 -8.28 10.55
C TRP A 107 1.09 -7.04 11.31
N PHE A 108 1.39 -7.23 12.59
CA PHE A 108 2.23 -6.32 13.34
C PHE A 108 3.40 -7.08 14.00
N ARG A 109 4.44 -6.33 14.37
CA ARG A 109 5.62 -6.85 15.04
C ARG A 109 6.14 -5.86 16.07
N GLN A 110 6.43 -6.34 17.26
CA GLN A 110 7.10 -5.62 18.35
C GLN A 110 8.30 -6.45 18.80
N GLY A 111 9.51 -5.93 18.59
CA GLY A 111 10.74 -6.71 18.80
C GLY A 111 10.73 -8.04 18.03
N ASN A 112 10.79 -9.15 18.77
CA ASN A 112 10.74 -10.51 18.22
C ASN A 112 9.31 -11.09 18.15
N GLU A 113 8.32 -10.42 18.70
CA GLU A 113 6.92 -10.87 18.70
C GLU A 113 6.26 -10.44 17.41
N ARG A 114 5.71 -11.40 16.66
CA ARG A 114 5.05 -11.16 15.37
C ARG A 114 3.72 -11.87 15.35
N VAL A 115 2.70 -11.15 14.91
CA VAL A 115 1.35 -11.70 14.76
C VAL A 115 0.84 -11.40 13.36
N GLU A 116 0.42 -12.45 12.66
CA GLU A 116 -0.38 -12.36 11.45
C GLU A 116 -1.86 -12.36 11.82
N MET A 117 -2.64 -11.48 11.20
CA MET A 117 -4.03 -11.27 11.54
C MET A 117 -4.90 -11.24 10.29
N THR A 118 -6.06 -11.88 10.38
CA THR A 118 -7.12 -11.81 9.36
C THR A 118 -8.45 -11.52 10.03
N ARG A 119 -9.12 -10.45 9.62
CA ARG A 119 -10.48 -10.12 10.04
C ARG A 119 -11.47 -10.37 8.91
N ILE A 120 -12.58 -11.04 9.22
CA ILE A 120 -13.75 -11.18 8.35
C ILE A 120 -15.01 -10.95 9.18
N GLY A 121 -15.68 -9.81 8.96
CA GLY A 121 -16.83 -9.43 9.76
C GLY A 121 -16.44 -9.12 11.20
N LYS A 122 -16.98 -9.93 12.13
CA LYS A 122 -16.68 -9.88 13.57
C LYS A 122 -15.59 -10.85 13.99
N GLU A 123 -15.22 -11.80 13.13
CA GLU A 123 -14.24 -12.83 13.46
C GLU A 123 -12.83 -12.35 13.13
N ILE A 124 -11.89 -12.66 14.01
CA ILE A 124 -10.46 -12.40 13.84
C ILE A 124 -9.72 -13.72 14.01
N TYR A 125 -8.76 -13.95 13.13
CA TYR A 125 -7.81 -15.05 13.19
C TYR A 125 -6.43 -14.51 13.47
N LEU A 126 -5.76 -15.03 14.49
CA LEU A 126 -4.44 -14.61 14.92
C LEU A 126 -3.46 -15.78 14.83
N LYS A 127 -2.34 -15.56 14.16
CA LYS A 127 -1.22 -16.49 14.11
C LYS A 127 0.03 -15.80 14.63
N GLY A 128 0.29 -15.99 15.91
CA GLY A 128 1.51 -15.54 16.56
C GLY A 128 2.69 -16.47 16.26
N ASN A 129 3.89 -15.92 16.32
CA ASN A 129 5.10 -16.72 16.46
C ASN A 129 5.31 -17.16 17.92
N ASN A 130 6.29 -18.04 18.16
CA ASN A 130 6.54 -18.58 19.49
C ASN A 130 6.90 -17.50 20.52
N ALA A 131 7.56 -16.41 20.10
CA ALA A 131 7.86 -15.29 20.99
C ALA A 131 6.58 -14.64 21.51
N PHE A 132 5.64 -14.33 20.61
CA PHE A 132 4.33 -13.78 20.98
C PHE A 132 3.55 -14.71 21.91
N TRP A 133 3.40 -16.00 21.54
CA TRP A 133 2.65 -16.94 22.38
C TRP A 133 3.29 -17.11 23.76
N LYS A 134 4.62 -17.11 23.84
CA LYS A 134 5.34 -17.18 25.12
C LYS A 134 5.11 -15.93 25.96
N ALA A 135 5.06 -14.74 25.34
CA ALA A 135 4.84 -13.48 26.04
C ALA A 135 3.45 -13.42 26.69
N ILE A 136 2.40 -13.87 25.97
CA ILE A 136 1.02 -13.75 26.49
C ILE A 136 0.57 -14.92 27.38
N GLY A 137 1.19 -16.11 27.26
CA GLY A 137 0.69 -17.31 27.95
C GLY A 137 1.74 -18.39 28.20
N GLY A 138 3.03 -18.05 28.11
CA GLY A 138 4.13 -18.94 28.46
C GLY A 138 4.24 -20.20 27.58
N LYS A 139 4.83 -21.26 28.14
CA LYS A 139 5.08 -22.51 27.41
C LYS A 139 3.78 -23.21 26.97
N GLY A 140 2.72 -23.12 27.78
CA GLY A 140 1.42 -23.72 27.45
C GLY A 140 0.80 -23.12 26.20
N ALA A 141 0.78 -21.79 26.10
CA ALA A 141 0.30 -21.11 24.89
C ALA A 141 1.14 -21.46 23.65
N VAL A 142 2.47 -21.60 23.78
CA VAL A 142 3.32 -22.06 22.67
C VAL A 142 2.93 -23.48 22.22
N GLN A 143 2.72 -24.41 23.16
CA GLN A 143 2.34 -25.79 22.83
C GLN A 143 0.97 -25.86 22.14
N LEU A 144 0.01 -25.04 22.57
CA LEU A 144 -1.34 -25.04 22.04
C LEU A 144 -1.44 -24.34 20.67
N PHE A 145 -0.78 -23.19 20.51
CA PHE A 145 -1.04 -22.27 19.39
C PHE A 145 0.09 -22.15 18.37
N SER A 146 1.28 -22.72 18.61
CA SER A 146 2.35 -22.65 17.62
C SER A 146 1.93 -23.25 16.28
N GLY A 147 2.09 -22.47 15.21
CA GLY A 147 1.70 -22.86 13.86
C GLY A 147 0.20 -22.82 13.57
N LYS A 148 -0.66 -22.49 14.54
CA LYS A 148 -2.12 -22.46 14.41
C LYS A 148 -2.67 -21.03 14.35
N HIS A 149 -3.92 -20.91 13.95
CA HIS A 149 -4.70 -19.68 13.94
C HIS A 149 -5.70 -19.70 15.09
N LEU A 150 -5.48 -18.88 16.09
CA LEU A 150 -6.47 -18.63 17.13
C LEU A 150 -7.63 -17.83 16.54
N LYS A 151 -8.85 -18.35 16.64
CA LYS A 151 -10.06 -17.64 16.27
C LYS A 151 -10.62 -16.91 17.50
N THR A 152 -10.92 -15.63 17.33
CA THR A 152 -11.56 -14.78 18.33
C THR A 152 -12.50 -13.79 17.65
N THR A 153 -13.00 -12.80 18.39
CA THR A 153 -13.89 -11.76 17.87
C THR A 153 -13.32 -10.36 18.06
N THR A 154 -13.84 -9.39 17.31
CA THR A 154 -13.50 -7.96 17.45
C THR A 154 -13.83 -7.36 18.81
N THR A 155 -14.58 -8.09 19.65
CA THR A 155 -15.07 -7.64 20.97
C THR A 155 -14.53 -8.48 22.12
N ALA A 156 -13.71 -9.50 21.85
CA ALA A 156 -13.07 -10.28 22.89
C ALA A 156 -12.12 -9.39 23.70
N ALA A 157 -12.26 -9.40 25.04
CA ALA A 157 -11.53 -8.51 25.93
C ALA A 157 -10.01 -8.66 25.76
N ASP A 158 -9.52 -9.91 25.74
CA ASP A 158 -8.09 -10.24 25.68
C ASP A 158 -7.41 -9.83 24.35
N PHE A 159 -8.19 -9.55 23.30
CA PHE A 159 -7.68 -9.26 21.96
C PHE A 159 -8.15 -7.92 21.40
N LYS A 160 -8.78 -7.08 22.22
CA LYS A 160 -9.39 -5.82 21.78
C LYS A 160 -8.37 -4.86 21.16
N ASP A 161 -7.20 -4.72 21.78
CA ASP A 161 -6.16 -3.80 21.30
C ASP A 161 -5.56 -4.30 19.98
N MET A 162 -5.35 -5.61 19.86
CA MET A 162 -4.91 -6.20 18.60
C MET A 162 -5.97 -6.04 17.50
N ALA A 163 -7.26 -6.18 17.84
CA ALA A 163 -8.36 -5.99 16.90
C ALA A 163 -8.37 -4.59 16.28
N ALA A 164 -7.88 -3.57 17.00
CA ALA A 164 -7.77 -2.20 16.50
C ALA A 164 -6.86 -2.09 15.26
N PHE A 165 -5.83 -2.93 15.13
CA PHE A 165 -5.01 -2.99 13.90
C PHE A 165 -5.77 -3.45 12.66
N THR A 166 -6.94 -4.07 12.83
CA THR A 166 -7.82 -4.48 11.73
C THR A 166 -8.94 -3.47 11.48
N ASP A 167 -8.93 -2.33 12.17
CA ASP A 167 -9.83 -1.20 11.97
C ASP A 167 -9.05 0.03 11.46
N ARG A 168 -9.18 0.28 10.15
CA ARG A 168 -8.56 1.41 9.46
C ARG A 168 -8.91 2.78 10.08
N THR A 169 -10.07 2.91 10.73
CA THR A 169 -10.50 4.17 11.33
C THR A 169 -9.94 4.34 12.72
N ALA A 170 -9.78 3.24 13.48
CA ALA A 170 -9.13 3.26 14.78
C ALA A 170 -7.68 3.73 14.66
N ILE A 171 -6.91 3.17 13.71
CA ILE A 171 -5.51 3.58 13.48
C ILE A 171 -5.40 5.07 13.16
N PHE A 172 -6.24 5.57 12.25
CA PHE A 172 -6.23 6.98 11.91
C PHE A 172 -6.56 7.85 13.13
N ASN A 173 -7.64 7.51 13.85
CA ASN A 173 -8.07 8.28 15.00
C ASN A 173 -6.98 8.31 16.08
N GLU A 174 -6.37 7.18 16.37
CA GLU A 174 -5.28 7.10 17.36
C GLU A 174 -4.13 8.04 16.98
N ALA A 175 -3.74 7.99 15.72
CA ALA A 175 -2.64 8.79 15.21
C ALA A 175 -2.93 10.31 15.15
N VAL A 176 -4.20 10.73 15.16
CA VAL A 176 -4.58 12.16 15.19
C VAL A 176 -5.10 12.63 16.54
N LYS A 177 -5.29 11.75 17.53
CA LYS A 177 -5.79 12.11 18.88
C LYS A 177 -4.85 13.05 19.63
N ALA A 178 -3.55 12.92 19.42
CA ALA A 178 -2.52 13.74 20.07
C ALA A 178 -2.32 15.11 19.40
N GLY A 179 -2.85 15.29 18.18
CA GLY A 179 -2.62 16.49 17.39
C GLY A 179 -3.35 17.71 17.94
N GLY A 180 -2.60 18.79 18.15
CA GLY A 180 -3.12 20.13 18.39
C GLY A 180 -3.90 20.69 17.18
N PRO A 181 -4.27 21.98 17.16
CA PRO A 181 -4.86 22.56 15.96
C PRO A 181 -3.93 22.31 14.76
N TRP A 182 -4.52 21.88 13.65
CA TRP A 182 -3.78 21.60 12.42
C TRP A 182 -3.70 22.86 11.57
N ASP A 183 -2.52 23.18 11.05
CA ASP A 183 -2.29 24.33 10.17
C ASP A 183 -1.90 23.89 8.76
N LYS A 184 -2.32 24.65 7.74
CA LYS A 184 -1.85 24.41 6.37
C LYS A 184 -0.38 24.77 6.27
N ALA A 185 0.43 23.83 5.78
CA ALA A 185 1.87 24.03 5.59
C ALA A 185 2.28 23.99 4.10
N GLY A 186 1.35 24.29 3.19
CA GLY A 186 1.59 24.31 1.74
C GLY A 186 1.45 22.94 1.05
N THR A 187 1.94 22.83 -0.19
CA THR A 187 1.74 21.64 -1.04
C THR A 187 3.06 20.89 -1.32
N GLY A 188 2.93 19.65 -1.80
CA GLY A 188 4.02 18.80 -2.26
C GLY A 188 3.50 17.51 -2.89
N THR A 189 4.31 16.45 -2.91
CA THR A 189 3.90 15.14 -3.42
C THR A 189 4.16 14.00 -2.42
N VAL A 190 3.36 12.94 -2.47
CA VAL A 190 3.64 11.66 -1.78
C VAL A 190 3.58 10.57 -2.82
N ALA A 191 4.71 9.89 -3.06
CA ALA A 191 4.85 8.86 -4.10
C ALA A 191 4.25 9.30 -5.46
N GLY A 192 4.55 10.54 -5.88
CA GLY A 192 4.06 11.13 -7.13
C GLY A 192 2.62 11.68 -7.08
N THR A 193 1.88 11.50 -5.99
CA THR A 193 0.52 12.04 -5.83
C THR A 193 0.57 13.47 -5.26
N PRO A 194 -0.02 14.48 -5.92
CA PRO A 194 -0.11 15.83 -5.37
C PRO A 194 -0.85 15.86 -4.02
N ALA A 195 -0.27 16.55 -3.05
CA ALA A 195 -0.72 16.53 -1.67
C ALA A 195 -0.61 17.90 -0.99
N LEU A 196 -1.57 18.19 -0.13
CA LEU A 196 -1.54 19.29 0.84
C LEU A 196 -0.90 18.79 2.14
N ARG A 197 -0.09 19.63 2.78
CA ARG A 197 0.43 19.43 4.12
C ARG A 197 -0.46 20.09 5.15
N LEU A 198 -0.79 19.34 6.20
CA LEU A 198 -1.24 19.88 7.46
C LEU A 198 -0.18 19.58 8.52
N ASN A 199 0.27 20.59 9.27
CA ASN A 199 1.19 20.41 10.38
C ASN A 199 0.43 20.49 11.70
N GLY A 200 0.82 19.66 12.67
CA GLY A 200 0.32 19.71 14.04
C GLY A 200 1.41 20.21 14.99
N ALA A 201 1.57 19.50 16.12
CA ALA A 201 2.69 19.74 17.03
C ALA A 201 4.05 19.44 16.36
N PRO A 202 5.19 19.84 16.95
CA PRO A 202 6.50 19.59 16.37
C PRO A 202 6.73 18.11 16.01
N GLY A 203 6.97 17.84 14.73
CA GLY A 203 7.16 16.48 14.20
C GLY A 203 5.87 15.79 13.73
N GLU A 204 4.71 16.44 13.86
CA GLU A 204 3.43 15.95 13.35
C GLU A 204 3.09 16.55 11.99
N GLU A 205 2.72 15.70 11.03
CA GLU A 205 2.30 16.11 9.69
C GLU A 205 1.27 15.14 9.12
N ILE A 206 0.24 15.65 8.46
CA ILE A 206 -0.67 14.87 7.63
C ILE A 206 -0.53 15.32 6.18
N ARG A 207 -0.42 14.34 5.27
CA ARG A 207 -0.40 14.56 3.82
C ARG A 207 -1.74 14.12 3.23
N VAL A 208 -2.49 15.05 2.64
CA VAL A 208 -3.82 14.80 2.06
C VAL A 208 -3.78 14.98 0.55
N ALA A 209 -4.30 14.03 -0.22
CA ALA A 209 -4.36 14.12 -1.68
C ALA A 209 -5.21 15.32 -2.15
N THR A 210 -4.71 16.08 -3.13
CA THR A 210 -5.41 17.25 -3.69
C THR A 210 -6.12 16.98 -5.01
N HIS A 211 -5.98 15.77 -5.54
CA HIS A 211 -6.62 15.35 -6.77
C HIS A 211 -7.42 14.06 -6.54
N GLY A 212 -8.55 13.91 -7.22
CA GLY A 212 -9.48 12.80 -6.99
C GLY A 212 -10.08 12.81 -5.56
N ALA A 213 -10.28 11.64 -4.96
CA ALA A 213 -10.74 11.60 -3.57
C ALA A 213 -9.63 12.12 -2.62
N PRO A 214 -9.95 12.95 -1.61
CA PRO A 214 -8.97 13.58 -0.74
C PRO A 214 -8.44 12.60 0.31
N TYR A 215 -7.81 11.52 -0.13
CA TYR A 215 -7.30 10.49 0.76
C TYR A 215 -6.16 11.00 1.64
N VAL A 216 -6.08 10.47 2.85
CA VAL A 216 -4.85 10.54 3.65
C VAL A 216 -3.80 9.70 2.94
N LEU A 217 -2.61 10.22 2.75
CA LEU A 217 -1.49 9.55 2.07
C LEU A 217 -0.38 9.18 3.05
N ARG A 218 -0.12 10.06 4.02
CA ARG A 218 0.88 9.86 5.07
C ARG A 218 0.45 10.61 6.32
N LEU A 219 0.80 10.04 7.46
CA LEU A 219 0.72 10.66 8.76
C LEU A 219 2.06 10.44 9.48
N ASP A 220 2.65 11.51 9.95
CA ASP A 220 3.79 11.55 10.84
C ASP A 220 3.27 12.03 12.21
N ALA A 221 3.55 11.30 13.30
CA ALA A 221 3.06 11.58 14.65
C ALA A 221 4.23 11.77 15.63
N GLY A 222 5.20 12.58 15.23
CA GLY A 222 6.46 12.76 15.93
C GLY A 222 7.61 11.88 15.41
N PRO A 223 8.81 12.02 15.99
CA PRO A 223 9.98 11.25 15.59
C PRO A 223 9.72 9.74 15.62
N GLY A 224 10.14 9.00 14.60
CA GLY A 224 10.00 7.54 14.56
C GLY A 224 8.59 7.01 14.25
N ASN A 225 7.56 7.86 14.36
CA ASN A 225 6.15 7.53 14.16
C ASN A 225 5.66 7.94 12.77
N ARG A 226 5.52 6.96 11.88
CA ARG A 226 5.05 7.20 10.50
C ARG A 226 4.10 6.11 10.04
N ILE A 227 2.98 6.54 9.48
CA ILE A 227 1.98 5.68 8.86
C ILE A 227 1.73 6.15 7.43
N GLU A 228 1.86 5.22 6.48
CA GLU A 228 1.58 5.42 5.07
C GLU A 228 0.26 4.75 4.70
N TYR A 229 -0.55 5.46 3.94
CA TYR A 229 -1.82 4.98 3.40
C TYR A 229 -1.68 4.84 1.89
N LEU A 230 -1.74 3.60 1.44
CA LEU A 230 -1.25 3.16 0.13
C LEU A 230 -2.33 2.38 -0.61
N ALA A 231 -2.09 2.15 -1.90
CA ALA A 231 -2.82 1.17 -2.72
C ALA A 231 -4.36 1.31 -2.68
N TYR A 232 -4.86 2.54 -2.59
CA TYR A 232 -6.30 2.84 -2.62
C TYR A 232 -6.99 2.19 -3.83
N GLY A 233 -8.12 1.54 -3.59
CA GLY A 233 -8.96 0.93 -4.62
C GLY A 233 -8.39 -0.33 -5.27
N LYS A 234 -7.19 -0.80 -4.90
CA LYS A 234 -6.61 -2.04 -5.41
C LYS A 234 -7.31 -3.25 -4.77
N PRO A 235 -7.66 -4.32 -5.53
CA PRO A 235 -8.24 -5.52 -4.95
C PRO A 235 -7.37 -6.10 -3.83
N VAL A 236 -8.01 -6.57 -2.76
CA VAL A 236 -7.34 -7.22 -1.63
C VAL A 236 -8.06 -8.53 -1.38
N ASP A 237 -7.29 -9.61 -1.39
CA ASP A 237 -7.75 -10.94 -1.06
C ASP A 237 -7.68 -11.15 0.46
N VAL A 238 -8.82 -11.47 1.07
CA VAL A 238 -8.95 -11.73 2.51
C VAL A 238 -9.73 -13.01 2.67
N ARG A 239 -9.06 -14.08 3.10
CA ARG A 239 -9.62 -15.43 3.21
C ARG A 239 -9.50 -15.95 4.62
N ARG A 240 -10.47 -16.76 5.05
CA ARG A 240 -10.35 -17.52 6.29
C ARG A 240 -9.14 -18.46 6.18
N PRO A 241 -8.42 -18.70 7.29
CA PRO A 241 -7.43 -19.76 7.33
C PRO A 241 -8.05 -21.13 7.04
N PRO A 242 -7.25 -22.13 6.61
CA PRO A 242 -7.73 -23.50 6.45
C PRO A 242 -8.29 -24.04 7.77
N ALA A 243 -9.45 -24.70 7.74
CA ALA A 243 -10.19 -25.13 8.93
C ALA A 243 -9.34 -25.99 9.89
N GLY A 244 -8.52 -26.92 9.37
CA GLY A 244 -7.62 -27.75 10.18
C GLY A 244 -6.47 -27.02 10.89
N THR A 245 -6.30 -25.71 10.63
CA THR A 245 -5.30 -24.87 11.29
C THR A 245 -5.92 -23.93 12.33
N VAL A 246 -7.24 -23.92 12.48
CA VAL A 246 -7.96 -23.01 13.37
C VAL A 246 -8.20 -23.67 14.73
N VAL A 247 -8.02 -22.90 15.79
CA VAL A 247 -8.42 -23.26 17.16
C VAL A 247 -9.31 -22.16 17.70
N ASP A 248 -10.46 -22.52 18.27
CA ASP A 248 -11.38 -21.54 18.87
C ASP A 248 -10.84 -21.04 20.21
N GLY A 249 -10.75 -19.71 20.37
CA GLY A 249 -10.29 -19.09 21.61
C GLY A 249 -11.28 -19.23 22.77
N ASP A 250 -12.57 -19.32 22.44
CA ASP A 250 -13.63 -19.52 23.43
C ASP A 250 -13.58 -20.92 24.09
N ALA A 251 -12.78 -21.85 23.55
CA ALA A 251 -12.58 -23.17 24.13
C ALA A 251 -11.64 -23.17 25.35
N PHE A 252 -11.05 -22.03 25.70
CA PHE A 252 -10.06 -21.89 26.78
C PHE A 252 -10.48 -20.95 27.92
N ASN A 253 -11.71 -20.43 27.87
CA ASN A 253 -12.38 -19.70 28.97
C ASN A 253 -13.48 -20.57 29.57
#